data_AF-A0A7J6W8Y2-F1
#
_entry.id   AF-A0A7J6W8Y2-F1
#
_cell.length_a   1.000
_cell.length_b   1.000
_cell.length_c   1.000
_cell.angle_alpha   90.00
_cell.angle_beta   90.00
_cell.angle_gamma   90.00
#
_symmetry.space_group_name_H-M   'P 1'
#
loop_
_entity.id
_entity.type
_entity.pdbx_description
1 polymer ?
#
loop_
_entity_poly.entity_id
_entity_poly.type
_entity_poly.pdbx_seq_one_letter_code
_entity_poly.pdbx_strand_id
1 'polypeptide(L)'
;MDGVRKRNQTWVLHERNELVVLVDASLDGQFDAEEACRFLKIGLLCTQDSPKIRPSMSNVMKMLTGEVTLDDKTITKPGIISDFMELKVKDEHKEKPYQSNHTSYTMPSSIGS
;
A
#
# COMPACT_ATOMS: atom_id res chain seq x y z
N MET A 1 -13.50 -6.75 -8.81
CA MET A 1 -14.13 -5.54 -8.21
C MET A 1 -14.11 -5.53 -6.68
N ASP A 2 -13.49 -6.52 -6.02
CA ASP A 2 -13.67 -6.75 -4.58
C ASP A 2 -12.65 -6.04 -3.67
N GLY A 3 -11.53 -5.55 -4.23
CA GLY A 3 -10.47 -4.89 -3.45
C GLY A 3 -10.85 -3.52 -2.90
N VAL A 4 -11.55 -2.70 -3.69
CA VAL A 4 -11.94 -1.32 -3.30
C VAL A 4 -12.98 -1.34 -2.17
N ARG A 5 -13.90 -2.30 -2.19
CA ARG A 5 -14.92 -2.48 -1.17
C ARG A 5 -14.32 -2.81 0.19
N LYS A 6 -13.31 -3.70 0.20
CA LYS A 6 -12.60 -4.11 1.42
C LYS A 6 -11.85 -2.95 2.05
N ARG A 7 -11.18 -2.11 1.26
CA ARG A 7 -10.45 -0.93 1.78
C ARG A 7 -11.35 0.08 2.49
N ASN A 8 -12.53 0.36 1.92
CA ASN A 8 -13.50 1.27 2.53
C ASN A 8 -14.06 0.69 3.84
N GLN A 9 -14.34 -0.61 3.86
CA GLN A 9 -14.77 -1.30 5.08
C GLN A 9 -13.70 -1.24 6.17
N THR A 10 -12.42 -1.47 5.83
CA THR A 10 -11.31 -1.33 6.77
C THR A 10 -11.22 0.08 7.35
N TRP A 11 -11.46 1.13 6.55
CA TRP A 11 -11.50 2.49 7.04
C TRP A 11 -12.64 2.74 8.04
N VAL A 12 -13.85 2.24 7.75
CA VAL A 12 -14.99 2.37 8.69
C VAL A 12 -14.69 1.70 10.03
N LEU A 13 -14.07 0.52 10.01
CA LEU A 13 -13.66 -0.18 11.23
C LEU A 13 -12.51 0.54 11.94
N HIS A 14 -11.60 1.18 11.21
CA HIS A 14 -10.57 2.05 11.79
C HIS A 14 -11.17 3.24 12.54
N GLU A 15 -12.12 3.96 11.94
CA GLU A 15 -12.81 5.09 12.58
C GLU A 15 -13.60 4.68 13.83
N ARG A 16 -14.08 3.43 13.88
CA ARG A 16 -14.80 2.87 15.04
C ARG A 16 -13.89 2.21 16.07
N ASN A 17 -12.58 2.13 15.81
CA ASN A 17 -11.62 1.43 16.65
C ASN A 17 -11.93 -0.09 16.78
N GLU A 18 -12.49 -0.69 15.73
CA GLU A 18 -12.95 -2.09 15.63
C GLU A 18 -12.08 -2.91 14.65
N LEU A 19 -10.83 -2.50 14.39
CA LEU A 19 -9.95 -3.15 13.42
C LEU A 19 -9.71 -4.64 13.71
N VAL A 20 -9.77 -5.05 14.98
CA VAL A 20 -9.60 -6.45 15.40
C VAL A 20 -10.56 -7.43 14.71
N VAL A 21 -11.72 -6.95 14.24
CA VAL A 21 -12.71 -7.75 13.50
C VAL A 21 -12.18 -8.23 12.14
N LEU A 22 -11.13 -7.59 11.61
CA LEU A 22 -10.49 -7.98 10.36
C LEU A 22 -9.41 -9.06 10.53
N VAL A 23 -9.07 -9.43 11.77
CA VAL A 23 -8.07 -10.45 12.02
C VAL A 23 -8.56 -11.80 11.51
N ASP A 24 -7.66 -12.56 10.88
CA ASP A 24 -8.01 -13.83 10.26
C ASP A 24 -8.54 -14.82 11.30
N ALA A 25 -9.72 -15.39 11.04
CA ALA A 25 -10.38 -16.34 11.93
C ALA A 25 -9.57 -17.64 12.12
N SER A 26 -8.68 -17.98 11.20
CA SER A 26 -7.78 -19.15 11.34
C SER A 26 -6.75 -19.01 12.45
N LEU A 27 -6.52 -17.79 12.96
CA LEU A 27 -5.69 -17.57 14.15
C LEU A 27 -6.37 -18.02 15.44
N ASP A 28 -7.68 -18.34 15.42
CA ASP A 28 -8.43 -18.91 16.55
C ASP A 28 -8.23 -18.16 17.88
N GLY A 29 -8.17 -16.82 17.81
CA GLY A 29 -7.93 -15.95 18.97
C GLY A 29 -6.50 -15.98 19.53
N GLN A 30 -5.59 -16.74 18.91
CA GLN A 30 -4.18 -16.84 19.30
C GLN A 30 -3.35 -15.70 18.69
N PHE A 31 -3.70 -14.46 19.03
CA PHE A 31 -2.97 -13.27 18.61
C PHE A 31 -3.09 -12.15 19.64
N ASP A 32 -2.12 -11.25 19.64
CA ASP A 32 -2.19 -10.02 20.42
C ASP A 32 -3.04 -8.98 19.65
N ALA A 33 -4.14 -8.53 20.28
CA ALA A 33 -5.07 -7.62 19.65
C ALA A 33 -4.47 -6.23 19.37
N GLU A 34 -3.56 -5.75 20.23
CA GLU A 34 -2.89 -4.46 20.05
C GLU A 34 -1.90 -4.54 18.89
N GLU A 35 -1.12 -5.61 18.82
CA GLU A 35 -0.20 -5.88 17.72
C GLU A 35 -0.93 -6.03 16.39
N ALA A 36 -2.02 -6.79 16.37
CA ALA A 36 -2.83 -6.98 15.17
C ALA A 36 -3.43 -5.65 14.70
N CYS A 37 -3.99 -4.84 15.61
CA CYS A 37 -4.49 -3.51 15.28
C CYS A 37 -3.39 -2.60 14.74
N ARG A 38 -2.19 -2.63 15.32
CA ARG A 38 -1.02 -1.88 14.85
C ARG A 38 -0.64 -2.30 13.42
N PHE A 39 -0.58 -3.59 13.12
CA PHE A 39 -0.25 -4.09 11.79
C PHE A 39 -1.30 -3.68 10.74
N LEU A 40 -2.59 -3.72 11.10
CA LEU A 40 -3.66 -3.24 10.23
C LEU A 40 -3.54 -1.74 9.94
N LYS A 41 -3.19 -0.92 10.95
CA LYS A 41 -2.92 0.52 10.79
C LYS A 41 -1.72 0.78 9.87
N ILE A 42 -0.63 0.02 10.01
CA ILE A 42 0.52 0.09 9.10
C ILE A 42 0.09 -0.24 7.67
N GLY A 43 -0.73 -1.28 7.49
CA GLY A 43 -1.29 -1.64 6.18
C GLY A 43 -2.11 -0.52 5.54
N LEU A 44 -2.95 0.16 6.33
CA LEU A 44 -3.71 1.35 5.89
C LEU A 44 -2.78 2.49 5.46
N LEU A 45 -1.67 2.70 6.18
CA LEU A 45 -0.69 3.74 5.86
C LEU A 45 0.12 3.40 4.59
N CYS A 46 0.47 2.14 4.38
CA CYS A 46 1.19 1.66 3.20
C CYS A 46 0.35 1.73 1.91
N THR A 47 -0.97 1.66 2.03
CA THR A 47 -1.92 1.62 0.89
C THR A 47 -2.61 2.95 0.62
N GLN A 48 -2.08 4.05 1.18
CA GLN A 48 -2.56 5.40 0.93
C GLN A 48 -2.52 5.76 -0.56
N ASP A 49 -3.53 6.50 -1.03
CA ASP A 49 -3.64 6.81 -2.46
C ASP A 49 -2.48 7.67 -2.95
N SER A 50 -2.11 8.70 -2.18
CA SER A 50 -0.95 9.53 -2.47
C SER A 50 0.35 8.79 -2.14
N PRO A 51 1.26 8.56 -3.12
CA PRO A 51 2.54 7.91 -2.85
C PRO A 51 3.42 8.69 -1.88
N LYS A 52 3.23 10.02 -1.79
CA LYS A 52 4.05 10.91 -0.96
C LYS A 52 3.84 10.72 0.55
N ILE A 53 2.71 10.16 0.94
CA ILE A 53 2.38 9.91 2.36
C ILE A 53 2.60 8.44 2.75
N ARG A 54 2.97 7.58 1.79
CA ARG A 54 3.34 6.20 2.10
C ARG A 54 4.70 6.18 2.82
N PRO A 55 4.87 5.35 3.85
CA PRO A 55 6.11 5.26 4.58
C PRO A 55 7.19 4.55 3.76
N SER A 56 8.45 4.89 4.00
CA SER A 56 9.58 4.12 3.48
C SER A 56 9.61 2.72 4.13
N MET A 57 10.19 1.73 3.45
CA MET A 57 10.28 0.39 4.05
C MET A 57 11.09 0.34 5.34
N SER A 58 12.10 1.20 5.49
CA SER A 58 12.82 1.33 6.75
C SER A 58 11.91 1.78 7.90
N ASN A 59 11.03 2.76 7.64
CA ASN A 59 10.05 3.21 8.63
C ASN A 59 9.01 2.13 8.92
N VAL A 60 8.52 1.42 7.90
CA VAL A 60 7.61 0.28 8.10
C VAL A 60 8.25 -0.76 9.02
N MET A 61 9.52 -1.09 8.82
CA MET A 61 10.20 -2.07 9.67
C MET A 61 10.28 -1.60 11.12
N LYS A 62 10.64 -0.33 11.36
CA LYS A 62 10.65 0.25 12.71
C LYS A 62 9.26 0.24 13.38
N MET A 63 8.22 0.48 12.59
CA MET A 63 6.83 0.43 13.07
C MET A 63 6.40 -0.99 13.41
N LEU A 64 6.86 -2.01 12.67
CA LEU A 64 6.58 -3.42 12.92
C LEU A 64 7.37 -3.96 14.13
N THR A 65 8.63 -3.57 14.29
CA THR A 65 9.45 -3.96 15.47
C THR A 65 9.08 -3.22 16.75
N GLY A 66 8.27 -2.16 16.66
CA GLY A 66 7.84 -1.36 17.82
C GLY A 66 8.83 -0.28 18.23
N GLU A 67 9.86 -0.02 17.42
CA GLU A 67 10.82 1.06 17.62
C GLU A 67 10.19 2.45 17.45
N VAL A 68 9.13 2.55 16.65
CA VAL A 68 8.41 3.79 16.36
C VAL A 68 6.91 3.57 16.55
N THR A 69 6.28 4.45 17.32
CA THR A 69 4.82 4.51 17.47
C THR A 69 4.16 5.17 16.27
N LEU A 70 3.04 4.59 15.85
CA LEU A 70 2.19 5.16 14.82
C LEU A 70 1.39 6.34 15.36
N ASP A 71 1.35 7.44 14.61
CA ASP A 71 0.37 8.51 14.83
C ASP A 71 -0.83 8.28 13.91
N ASP A 72 -1.99 7.99 14.50
CA ASP A 72 -3.24 7.73 13.77
C ASP A 72 -3.64 8.91 12.86
N LYS A 73 -3.20 10.13 13.15
CA LYS A 73 -3.45 11.32 12.32
C LYS A 73 -2.80 11.24 10.95
N THR A 74 -1.80 10.39 10.78
CA THR A 74 -1.09 10.21 9.50
C THR A 74 -1.85 9.30 8.52
N ILE A 75 -2.82 8.53 9.02
CA ILE A 75 -3.63 7.63 8.20
C ILE A 75 -4.81 8.45 7.67
N THR A 76 -4.87 8.64 6.35
CA THR A 76 -5.95 9.40 5.71
C THR A 76 -7.01 8.49 5.11
N LYS A 77 -8.23 9.03 5.01
CA LYS A 77 -9.37 8.33 4.41
C LYS A 77 -9.04 7.91 2.98
N PRO A 78 -9.36 6.67 2.58
CA PRO A 78 -9.18 6.25 1.21
C PRO A 78 -9.98 7.17 0.26
N GLY A 79 -9.30 7.72 -0.72
CA GLY A 79 -9.89 8.44 -1.83
C GLY A 79 -10.83 7.52 -2.61
N ILE A 80 -12.04 8.01 -2.87
CA ILE A 80 -12.93 7.38 -3.83
C ILE A 80 -12.45 7.83 -5.20
N ILE A 81 -11.78 6.94 -5.94
CA ILE A 81 -11.62 7.16 -7.37
C ILE A 81 -13.01 6.96 -7.96
N SER A 82 -13.74 8.06 -8.19
CA SER A 82 -14.89 8.05 -9.09
C SER A 82 -14.32 7.99 -10.50
N ASP A 83 -14.33 6.82 -11.11
CA ASP A 83 -13.76 6.62 -12.43
C ASP A 83 -14.30 7.65 -13.44
N PHE A 84 -13.36 8.16 -14.26
CA PHE A 84 -13.58 8.90 -15.51
C PHE A 84 -13.87 10.41 -15.40
N MET A 85 -12.84 11.25 -15.17
CA MET A 85 -12.63 12.59 -15.79
C MET A 85 -11.35 13.31 -15.30
N GLU A 86 -10.25 12.62 -15.00
CA GLU A 86 -8.95 13.29 -14.77
C GLU A 86 -7.79 12.65 -15.55
N LEU A 87 -8.09 12.18 -16.76
CA LEU A 87 -7.16 12.21 -17.88
C LEU A 87 -7.59 13.36 -18.80
N LYS A 88 -7.57 14.60 -18.30
CA LYS A 88 -7.28 15.74 -19.18
C LYS A 88 -5.77 15.71 -19.41
N VAL A 89 -5.35 14.77 -20.27
CA VAL A 89 -4.13 14.91 -21.06
C VAL A 89 -4.28 16.25 -21.75
N LYS A 90 -3.59 17.27 -21.25
CA LYS A 90 -3.35 18.50 -22.00
C LYS A 90 -2.42 18.10 -23.14
N ASP A 91 -3.03 17.70 -24.25
CA ASP A 91 -2.39 17.73 -25.55
C ASP A 91 -2.18 19.20 -25.89
N GLU A 92 -0.93 19.66 -25.84
CA GLU A 92 -0.37 20.54 -26.86
C GLU A 92 1.08 20.08 -27.14
N HIS A 93 1.20 19.42 -28.28
CA HIS A 93 2.37 18.86 -28.97
C HIS A 93 3.74 19.56 -28.78
N LYS A 94 4.78 18.75 -28.53
CA LYS A 94 5.98 18.64 -29.40
C LYS A 94 6.55 17.22 -29.35
N GLU A 95 6.43 16.48 -30.44
CA GLU A 95 7.15 15.23 -30.64
C GLU A 95 8.67 15.44 -30.55
N LYS A 96 9.33 14.58 -29.78
CA LYS A 96 10.72 14.16 -30.03
C LYS A 96 10.78 12.64 -29.88
N PRO A 97 11.34 11.89 -30.85
CA PRO A 97 11.36 10.43 -30.79
C PRO A 97 12.20 9.95 -29.59
N TYR A 98 11.59 9.23 -28.66
CA TYR A 98 12.32 8.48 -27.65
C TYR A 98 12.85 7.20 -28.29
N GLN A 99 14.16 7.14 -28.49
CA GLN A 99 14.84 5.90 -28.87
C GLN A 99 14.77 4.92 -27.69
N SER A 100 14.03 3.83 -27.89
CA SER A 100 13.96 2.69 -26.97
C SER A 100 15.20 1.83 -27.13
N ASN A 101 16.18 1.99 -26.23
CA ASN A 101 17.28 1.05 -26.14
C ASN A 101 16.75 -0.19 -25.41
N HIS A 102 16.25 -1.18 -26.15
CA HIS A 102 16.00 -2.50 -25.58
C HIS A 102 17.35 -3.17 -25.32
N THR A 103 17.87 -3.06 -24.09
CA THR A 103 18.97 -3.93 -23.66
C THR A 103 18.38 -5.29 -23.32
N SER A 104 18.44 -6.23 -24.25
CA SER A 104 18.15 -7.63 -23.99
C SER A 104 19.24 -8.21 -23.08
N TYR A 105 18.86 -8.60 -21.86
CA TYR A 105 19.74 -9.29 -20.92
C TYR A 105 19.89 -10.75 -21.37
N THR A 106 21.06 -11.10 -21.89
CA THR A 106 21.43 -12.48 -22.25
C THR A 106 22.00 -13.18 -21.01
N MET A 107 21.36 -14.28 -20.60
CA MET A 107 21.87 -15.16 -19.53
C MET A 107 23.11 -15.93 -20.02
N PRO A 108 24.24 -15.94 -19.29
CA PRO A 108 25.38 -16.77 -19.68
C PRO A 108 25.15 -18.23 -19.27
N SER A 109 25.33 -19.14 -20.23
CA SER A 109 25.30 -20.58 -20.02
C SER A 109 26.50 -21.05 -19.18
N SER A 110 26.23 -21.95 -18.23
CA SER A 110 27.25 -22.69 -17.50
C SER A 110 28.18 -23.45 -18.45
N ILE A 111 29.49 -23.33 -18.28
CA ILE A 111 30.46 -24.27 -18.83
C ILE A 111 31.20 -24.89 -17.65
N GLY A 112 30.93 -26.17 -17.44
CA GLY A 112 31.83 -27.06 -16.72
C GLY A 112 32.89 -27.60 -17.66
N SER A 113 34.11 -27.72 -17.14
CA SER A 113 35.03 -28.86 -17.23
C SER A 113 36.23 -28.54 -16.36
#